data_AF-A0A933TIZ8-F1
#
_entry.id   AF-A0A933TIZ8-F1
#
_cell.length_a   1.000
_cell.length_b   1.000
_cell.length_c   1.000
_cell.angle_alpha   90.00
_cell.angle_beta   90.00
_cell.angle_gamma   90.00
#
_symmetry.space_group_name_H-M   'P 1'
#
loop_
_entity.id
_entity.type
_entity.pdbx_description
1 polymer ?
#
loop_
_entity_poly.entity_id
_entity_poly.type
_entity_poly.pdbx_seq_one_letter_code
_entity_poly.pdbx_strand_id
1 'polypeptide(L)'
;MDKISWTLMAVMLAAAAHAQTEQPAAVSPSTMTAPAAQPPAAEAPPPPAKPRPVLYGDPCRSDLERFCTGNQPQAIKMRCLDSREPEFSKACQKRRAELRELRTACQAVIEQNCRYVPLLADAILNCLQEHEGTVLDKCRSLREKALDASRYVAKACQGDLKKLCKDVPMNGFKIAQCLQEHEAELSKPCLEGAEK
;
A
#
# COMPACT_ATOMS: atom_id res chain seq x y z
N MET A 1 -38.73 -62.89 11.32
CA MET A 1 -39.82 -61.96 10.97
C MET A 1 -39.29 -60.56 11.23
N ASP A 2 -38.93 -59.68 10.29
CA ASP A 2 -38.96 -59.64 8.84
C ASP A 2 -37.87 -58.63 8.39
N LYS A 3 -36.88 -59.08 7.63
CA LYS A 3 -36.69 -58.76 6.18
C LYS A 3 -36.35 -57.29 5.89
N ILE A 4 -35.11 -56.93 6.22
CA ILE A 4 -34.36 -55.85 5.58
C ILE A 4 -34.05 -56.33 4.16
N SER A 5 -34.81 -55.84 3.17
CA SER A 5 -34.69 -56.25 1.77
C SER A 5 -33.43 -55.66 1.14
N TRP A 6 -32.43 -56.53 1.01
CA TRP A 6 -31.12 -56.38 0.37
C TRP A 6 -31.16 -56.11 -1.16
N THR A 7 -32.19 -55.45 -1.68
CA THR A 7 -32.37 -55.24 -3.13
C THR A 7 -31.85 -53.91 -3.66
N LEU A 8 -31.16 -53.09 -2.86
CA LEU A 8 -30.53 -51.84 -3.32
C LEU A 8 -29.00 -51.93 -3.51
N MET A 9 -28.39 -53.10 -3.27
CA MET A 9 -26.93 -53.26 -3.28
C MET A 9 -26.41 -54.21 -4.39
N ALA A 10 -27.13 -54.31 -5.51
CA ALA A 10 -26.76 -55.19 -6.63
C ALA A 10 -27.10 -54.60 -8.01
N VAL A 11 -26.72 -53.34 -8.26
CA VAL A 11 -26.58 -52.82 -9.63
C VAL A 11 -25.14 -52.33 -9.80
N MET A 12 -24.24 -53.32 -9.86
CA MET A 12 -22.87 -53.21 -10.34
C MET A 12 -22.66 -54.36 -11.33
N LEU A 13 -21.97 -54.06 -12.44
CA LEU A 13 -21.61 -54.91 -13.59
C LEU A 13 -22.60 -54.97 -14.76
N ALA A 14 -22.41 -54.09 -15.75
CA ALA A 14 -21.87 -54.46 -17.06
C ALA A 14 -21.78 -53.24 -17.99
N ALA A 15 -20.59 -53.07 -18.60
CA ALA A 15 -20.31 -52.42 -19.90
C ALA A 15 -19.08 -51.48 -19.82
N ALA A 16 -17.90 -52.08 -19.74
CA ALA A 16 -16.69 -51.45 -20.26
C ALA A 16 -16.71 -51.60 -21.78
N ALA A 17 -17.02 -50.53 -22.52
CA ALA A 17 -16.81 -50.44 -23.95
C ALA A 17 -16.61 -48.96 -24.35
N HIS A 18 -15.33 -48.62 -24.57
CA HIS A 18 -14.81 -47.61 -25.50
C HIS A 18 -15.61 -46.31 -25.68
N ALA A 19 -15.40 -45.34 -24.78
CA ALA A 19 -15.58 -43.93 -25.12
C ALA A 19 -14.46 -43.53 -26.09
N GLN A 20 -14.77 -43.53 -27.38
CA GLN A 20 -13.95 -42.94 -28.42
C GLN A 20 -13.87 -41.43 -28.13
N THR A 21 -12.65 -40.95 -27.85
CA THR A 21 -12.32 -39.54 -27.93
C THR A 21 -12.42 -39.11 -29.39
N GLU A 22 -13.55 -38.54 -29.79
CA GLU A 22 -13.61 -37.71 -30.99
C GLU A 22 -12.77 -36.45 -30.72
N GLN A 23 -11.57 -36.46 -31.30
CA GLN A 23 -10.72 -35.28 -31.41
C GLN A 23 -11.47 -34.21 -32.19
N PRO A 24 -11.66 -32.99 -31.67
CA PRO A 24 -12.06 -31.88 -32.54
C PRO A 24 -10.96 -31.65 -33.57
N ALA A 25 -11.37 -31.67 -34.84
CA ALA A 25 -10.53 -31.43 -35.99
C ALA A 25 -9.67 -30.18 -35.80
N ALA A 26 -8.38 -30.32 -36.08
CA ALA A 26 -7.44 -29.23 -36.15
C ALA A 26 -7.92 -28.21 -37.19
N VAL A 27 -8.43 -27.07 -36.72
CA VAL A 27 -8.68 -25.90 -37.56
C VAL A 27 -7.31 -25.32 -37.90
N SER A 28 -6.91 -25.45 -39.16
CA SER A 28 -5.69 -24.81 -39.67
C SER A 28 -5.82 -23.30 -39.59
N PRO A 29 -4.90 -22.58 -38.92
CA PRO A 29 -4.88 -21.13 -38.97
C PRO A 29 -4.28 -20.69 -40.31
N SER A 30 -5.14 -20.25 -41.22
CA SER A 30 -4.71 -19.47 -42.38
C SER A 30 -4.04 -18.18 -41.87
N THR A 31 -2.75 -18.05 -42.14
CA THR A 31 -1.95 -16.85 -41.86
C THR A 31 -2.50 -15.64 -42.60
N MET A 32 -3.24 -14.79 -41.89
CA MET A 32 -3.43 -13.40 -42.28
C MET A 32 -2.27 -12.59 -41.69
N THR A 33 -1.31 -12.24 -42.54
CA THR A 33 -0.21 -11.34 -42.19
C THR A 33 -0.77 -9.93 -42.01
N ALA A 34 -1.04 -9.55 -40.76
CA ALA A 34 -1.26 -8.15 -40.40
C ALA A 34 0.06 -7.37 -40.59
N PRO A 35 0.02 -6.15 -41.16
CA PRO A 35 1.21 -5.30 -41.21
C PRO A 35 1.67 -5.03 -39.78
N ALA A 36 2.96 -5.28 -39.51
CA ALA A 36 3.57 -5.05 -38.22
C ALA A 36 3.44 -3.57 -37.86
N ALA A 37 2.55 -3.27 -36.91
CA ALA A 37 2.59 -1.99 -36.20
C ALA A 37 3.93 -1.94 -35.46
N GLN A 38 4.77 -0.98 -35.84
CA GLN A 38 6.03 -0.75 -35.15
C GLN A 38 5.72 -0.44 -33.67
N PRO A 39 6.39 -1.09 -32.71
CA PRO A 39 6.27 -0.70 -31.31
C PRO A 39 6.66 0.78 -31.18
N PRO A 40 5.96 1.58 -30.35
CA PRO A 40 6.38 2.94 -30.10
C PRO A 40 7.84 2.92 -29.67
N ALA A 41 8.63 3.83 -30.25
CA ALA A 41 10.03 4.00 -29.91
C ALA A 41 10.19 3.99 -28.39
N ALA A 42 11.10 3.17 -27.88
CA ALA A 42 11.36 3.05 -26.46
C ALA A 42 11.65 4.45 -25.89
N GLU A 43 10.70 4.96 -25.12
CA GLU A 43 10.87 6.19 -24.36
C GLU A 43 12.08 5.98 -23.42
N ALA A 44 12.95 6.98 -23.34
CA ALA A 44 14.12 6.91 -22.49
C ALA A 44 13.70 6.50 -21.06
N PRO A 45 14.48 5.65 -20.37
CA PRO A 45 14.16 5.25 -19.02
C PRO A 45 13.97 6.51 -18.15
N PRO A 46 12.92 6.56 -17.31
CA PRO A 46 12.69 7.71 -16.46
C PRO A 46 13.95 7.98 -15.62
N PRO A 47 14.29 9.26 -15.37
CA PRO A 47 15.45 9.60 -14.56
C PRO A 47 15.39 8.85 -13.23
N PRO A 48 16.55 8.45 -12.65
CA PRO A 48 16.58 7.75 -11.39
C PRO A 48 15.77 8.53 -10.36
N ALA A 49 14.75 7.89 -9.79
CA ALA A 49 13.93 8.50 -8.76
C ALA A 49 14.85 8.99 -7.65
N LYS A 50 14.82 10.29 -7.35
CA LYS A 50 15.52 10.87 -6.20
C LYS A 50 15.16 10.05 -4.95
N PRO A 51 16.09 9.85 -4.00
CA PRO A 51 15.80 9.12 -2.76
C PRO A 51 14.49 9.65 -2.16
N ARG A 52 13.51 8.78 -1.90
CA ARG A 52 12.26 9.21 -1.25
C ARG A 52 12.64 9.76 0.13
N PRO A 53 12.52 11.07 0.33
CA PRO A 53 13.07 11.64 1.53
C PRO A 53 12.17 11.35 2.72
N VAL A 54 12.76 11.43 3.90
CA VAL A 54 12.02 11.41 5.17
C VAL A 54 11.07 12.59 5.16
N LEU A 55 9.80 12.39 5.51
CA LEU A 55 8.78 13.45 5.45
C LEU A 55 9.26 14.69 6.22
N TYR A 56 9.06 15.87 5.65
CA TYR A 56 9.36 17.14 6.30
C TYR A 56 8.70 17.22 7.70
N GLY A 57 9.49 17.55 8.73
CA GLY A 57 9.05 17.58 10.13
C GLY A 57 9.04 16.24 10.86
N ASP A 58 9.42 15.13 10.22
CA ASP A 58 9.46 13.84 10.89
C ASP A 58 10.56 13.83 11.99
N PRO A 59 10.23 13.50 13.26
CA PRO A 59 11.20 13.45 14.35
C PRO A 59 12.30 12.41 14.15
N CYS A 60 12.12 11.47 13.21
CA CYS A 60 13.12 10.48 12.83
C CYS A 60 14.14 10.98 11.82
N ARG A 61 14.03 12.21 11.29
CA ARG A 61 14.89 12.69 10.20
C ARG A 61 16.38 12.62 10.53
N SER A 62 16.80 13.22 11.63
CA SER A 62 18.21 13.24 12.05
C SER A 62 18.74 11.84 12.39
N ASP A 63 17.90 11.01 13.02
CA ASP A 63 18.22 9.61 13.29
C ASP A 63 18.40 8.81 11.99
N LEU A 64 17.52 9.00 11.02
CA LEU A 64 17.57 8.33 9.72
C LEU A 64 18.78 8.76 8.90
N GLU A 65 19.12 10.04 8.90
CA GLU A 65 20.32 10.58 8.25
C GLU A 65 21.60 10.07 8.92
N ARG A 66 21.58 9.84 10.24
CA ARG A 66 22.75 9.35 10.98
C ARG A 66 22.95 7.85 10.87
N PHE A 67 21.87 7.08 10.96
CA PHE A 67 21.94 5.62 11.14
C PHE A 67 21.53 4.82 9.89
N CYS A 68 20.76 5.42 8.97
CA CYS A 68 20.18 4.76 7.81
C CYS A 68 20.58 5.42 6.48
N THR A 69 21.88 5.68 6.29
CA THR A 69 22.42 6.21 5.04
C THR A 69 22.46 5.15 3.93
N GLY A 70 22.16 5.57 2.70
CA GLY A 70 22.26 4.74 1.49
C GLY A 70 20.95 4.60 0.72
N ASN A 71 21.05 4.69 -0.62
CA ASN A 71 19.93 4.51 -1.55
C ASN A 71 19.62 3.01 -1.71
N GLN A 72 19.06 2.47 -0.63
CA GLN A 72 18.75 1.06 -0.48
C GLN A 72 17.34 0.77 -1.03
N PRO A 73 17.09 -0.40 -1.64
CA PRO A 73 15.73 -0.83 -1.99
C PRO A 73 14.80 -0.71 -0.78
N GLN A 74 13.50 -0.46 -1.01
CA GLN A 74 12.54 -0.16 0.07
C GLN A 74 12.55 -1.21 1.21
N ALA A 75 12.75 -2.49 0.88
CA ALA A 75 12.88 -3.58 1.83
C ALA A 75 14.11 -3.49 2.77
N ILE A 76 15.18 -2.81 2.37
CA ILE A 76 16.38 -2.63 3.20
C ILE A 76 16.27 -1.37 4.07
N LYS A 77 15.57 -0.32 3.63
CA LYS A 77 15.26 0.86 4.46
C LYS A 77 14.42 0.49 5.68
N MET A 78 13.41 -0.37 5.51
CA MET A 78 12.62 -0.91 6.63
C MET A 78 13.45 -1.75 7.61
N ARG A 79 14.39 -2.55 7.10
CA ARG A 79 15.30 -3.33 7.95
C ARG A 79 16.27 -2.45 8.74
N CYS A 80 16.80 -1.38 8.15
CA CYS A 80 17.61 -0.42 8.89
C CYS A 80 16.82 0.21 10.03
N LEU A 81 15.62 0.72 9.70
CA LEU A 81 14.69 1.24 10.68
C LEU A 81 14.50 0.24 11.83
N ASP A 82 14.06 -0.99 11.58
CA ASP A 82 13.79 -1.95 12.66
C ASP A 82 15.04 -2.35 13.47
N SER A 83 16.20 -2.50 12.84
CA SER A 83 17.44 -2.90 13.54
C SER A 83 18.09 -1.80 14.37
N ARG A 84 17.95 -0.54 13.95
CA ARG A 84 18.61 0.62 14.59
C ARG A 84 17.70 1.41 15.52
N GLU A 85 16.42 1.04 15.65
CA GLU A 85 15.45 1.79 16.47
C GLU A 85 15.93 2.12 17.90
N PRO A 86 16.57 1.20 18.64
CA PRO A 86 17.00 1.51 20.01
C PRO A 86 18.01 2.67 20.09
N GLU A 87 18.72 2.93 18.99
CA GLU A 87 19.73 3.98 18.87
C GLU A 87 19.13 5.35 18.49
N PHE A 88 17.85 5.38 18.09
CA PHE A 88 17.16 6.60 17.66
C PHE A 88 16.75 7.49 18.84
N SER A 89 16.45 8.76 18.58
CA SER A 89 15.89 9.69 19.55
C SER A 89 14.58 9.15 20.15
N LYS A 90 14.26 9.58 21.38
CA LYS A 90 12.99 9.21 22.04
C LYS A 90 11.76 9.69 21.28
N ALA A 91 11.86 10.85 20.63
CA ALA A 91 10.81 11.36 19.76
C ALA A 91 10.58 10.43 18.56
N CYS A 92 11.64 9.99 17.88
CA CYS A 92 11.53 9.03 16.79
C CYS A 92 11.02 7.65 17.26
N GLN A 93 11.54 7.11 18.36
CA GLN A 93 11.08 5.84 18.94
C GLN A 93 9.57 5.87 19.21
N LYS A 94 9.07 6.95 19.83
CA LYS A 94 7.64 7.16 20.09
C LYS A 94 6.84 7.21 18.79
N ARG A 95 7.27 8.01 17.81
CA ARG A 95 6.61 8.13 16.51
C ARG A 95 6.50 6.79 15.80
N ARG A 96 7.55 5.99 15.86
CA ARG A 96 7.56 4.65 15.25
C ARG A 96 6.68 3.66 15.97
N ALA A 97 6.63 3.70 17.30
CA ALA A 97 5.68 2.89 18.06
C ALA A 97 4.23 3.21 17.68
N GLU A 98 3.86 4.49 17.59
CA GLU A 98 2.53 4.93 17.15
C GLU A 98 2.19 4.46 15.72
N LEU A 99 3.13 4.58 14.78
CA LEU A 99 2.95 4.10 13.41
C LEU A 99 2.82 2.57 13.34
N ARG A 100 3.56 1.84 14.17
CA ARG A 100 3.42 0.37 14.28
C ARG A 100 2.06 -0.01 14.84
N GLU A 101 1.60 0.66 15.89
CA GLU A 101 0.26 0.43 16.45
C GLU A 101 -0.83 0.70 15.43
N LEU A 102 -0.75 1.82 14.69
CA LEU A 102 -1.67 2.13 13.61
C LEU A 102 -1.68 1.03 12.55
N ARG A 103 -0.50 0.63 12.07
CA ARG A 103 -0.37 -0.43 11.06
C ARG A 103 -0.95 -1.75 11.56
N THR A 104 -0.62 -2.17 12.78
CA THR A 104 -1.11 -3.43 13.36
C THR A 104 -2.62 -3.40 13.55
N ALA A 105 -3.15 -2.30 14.09
CA ALA A 105 -4.59 -2.14 14.30
C ALA A 105 -5.36 -2.21 12.97
N CYS A 106 -4.87 -1.56 11.91
CA CYS A 106 -5.54 -1.57 10.62
C CYS A 106 -5.30 -2.87 9.83
N GLN A 107 -4.12 -3.51 9.96
CA GLN A 107 -3.83 -4.82 9.34
C GLN A 107 -4.74 -5.92 9.89
N ALA A 108 -4.97 -5.95 11.20
CA ALA A 108 -5.87 -6.92 11.82
C ALA A 108 -7.30 -6.81 11.26
N VAL A 109 -7.75 -5.60 10.95
CA VAL A 109 -9.05 -5.36 10.31
C VAL A 109 -9.08 -5.97 8.91
N ILE A 110 -8.05 -5.71 8.09
CA ILE A 110 -7.95 -6.25 6.74
C ILE A 110 -7.91 -7.79 6.77
N GLU A 111 -7.16 -8.39 7.69
CA GLU A 111 -7.04 -9.85 7.80
C GLU A 111 -8.28 -10.55 8.34
N GLN A 112 -9.05 -9.89 9.21
CA GLN A 112 -10.26 -10.46 9.78
C GLN A 112 -11.47 -10.28 8.86
N ASN A 113 -11.56 -9.13 8.18
CA ASN A 113 -12.79 -8.74 7.48
C ASN A 113 -12.61 -8.70 5.96
N CYS A 114 -11.40 -8.43 5.46
CA CYS A 114 -11.15 -8.18 4.03
C CYS A 114 -10.15 -9.16 3.41
N ARG A 115 -9.86 -10.29 4.07
CA ARG A 115 -8.84 -11.27 3.67
C ARG A 115 -9.01 -11.81 2.25
N TYR A 116 -10.24 -11.87 1.75
CA TYR A 116 -10.58 -12.42 0.44
C TYR A 116 -10.93 -11.34 -0.59
N VAL A 117 -10.72 -10.06 -0.25
CA VAL A 117 -10.97 -8.94 -1.14
C VAL A 117 -9.72 -8.67 -1.98
N PRO A 118 -9.83 -8.62 -3.32
CA PRO A 118 -8.72 -8.22 -4.16
C PRO A 118 -8.20 -6.84 -3.72
N LEU A 119 -6.88 -6.69 -3.54
CA LEU A 119 -6.22 -5.43 -3.11
C LEU A 119 -6.26 -4.31 -4.17
N LEU A 120 -7.24 -4.35 -5.08
CA LEU A 120 -7.61 -3.23 -5.94
C LEU A 120 -8.15 -2.13 -5.03
N ALA A 121 -7.66 -0.90 -5.22
CA ALA A 121 -7.87 0.22 -4.30
C ALA A 121 -9.35 0.39 -3.89
N ASP A 122 -10.29 0.29 -4.84
CA ASP A 122 -11.71 0.50 -4.55
C ASP A 122 -12.36 -0.66 -3.78
N ALA A 123 -11.97 -1.90 -4.08
CA ALA A 123 -12.56 -3.08 -3.46
C ALA A 123 -12.18 -3.17 -1.97
N ILE A 124 -10.91 -2.92 -1.63
CA ILE A 124 -10.46 -2.92 -0.24
C ILE A 124 -11.03 -1.74 0.56
N LEU A 125 -11.18 -0.57 -0.06
CA LEU A 125 -11.80 0.59 0.59
C LEU A 125 -13.28 0.34 0.92
N ASN A 126 -14.03 -0.28 0.01
CA ASN A 126 -15.43 -0.64 0.23
C ASN A 126 -15.59 -1.69 1.35
N CYS A 127 -14.76 -2.74 1.36
CA CYS A 127 -14.79 -3.72 2.45
C CYS A 127 -14.48 -3.08 3.81
N LEU A 128 -13.49 -2.20 3.88
CA LEU A 128 -13.16 -1.48 5.11
C LEU A 128 -14.31 -0.59 5.59
N GLN A 129 -15.09 -0.02 4.66
CA GLN A 129 -16.26 0.80 4.96
C GLN A 129 -17.45 -0.03 5.47
N GLU A 130 -17.69 -1.23 4.93
CA GLU A 130 -18.79 -2.12 5.34
C GLU A 130 -18.59 -2.74 6.73
N HIS A 131 -17.33 -2.91 7.16
CA HIS A 131 -16.96 -3.50 8.46
C HIS A 131 -16.63 -2.44 9.54
N GLU A 132 -17.14 -1.21 9.39
CA GLU A 132 -16.85 -0.06 10.25
C GLU A 132 -17.39 -0.13 11.69
N GLY A 133 -18.42 -0.96 11.96
CA GLY A 133 -19.24 -0.86 13.17
C GLY A 133 -18.69 -1.50 14.46
N THR A 134 -17.69 -2.38 14.38
CA THR A 134 -17.23 -3.16 15.55
C THR A 134 -15.72 -3.33 15.68
N VAL A 135 -14.94 -3.05 14.62
CA VAL A 135 -13.51 -3.44 14.55
C VAL A 135 -12.59 -2.25 14.24
N LEU A 136 -13.15 -1.06 13.94
CA LEU A 136 -12.38 0.08 13.46
C LEU A 136 -12.07 1.15 14.51
N ASP A 137 -12.62 1.17 15.73
CA ASP A 137 -12.51 2.36 16.59
C ASP A 137 -11.07 2.82 16.86
N LYS A 138 -10.14 1.88 17.10
CA LYS A 138 -8.73 2.21 17.29
C LYS A 138 -8.07 2.65 15.97
N CYS A 139 -8.29 1.93 14.86
CA CYS A 139 -7.73 2.29 13.55
C CYS A 139 -8.30 3.63 13.04
N ARG A 140 -9.61 3.84 13.17
CA ARG A 140 -10.36 5.07 12.90
C ARG A 140 -9.82 6.22 13.74
N SER A 141 -9.75 6.06 15.06
CA SER A 141 -9.24 7.10 15.95
C SER A 141 -7.78 7.48 15.62
N LEU A 142 -6.91 6.51 15.33
CA LEU A 142 -5.53 6.79 14.94
C LEU A 142 -5.45 7.45 13.56
N ARG A 143 -6.29 7.06 12.61
CA ARG A 143 -6.42 7.71 11.28
C ARG A 143 -6.89 9.16 11.42
N GLU A 144 -7.92 9.41 12.23
CA GLU A 144 -8.43 10.75 12.51
C GLU A 144 -7.35 11.63 13.13
N LYS A 145 -6.61 11.13 14.13
CA LYS A 145 -5.46 11.85 14.70
C LYS A 145 -4.40 12.18 13.66
N ALA A 146 -4.08 11.25 12.75
CA ALA A 146 -3.12 11.51 11.67
C ALA A 146 -3.64 12.54 10.66
N LEU A 147 -4.94 12.53 10.35
CA LEU A 147 -5.59 13.52 9.49
C LEU A 147 -5.61 14.91 10.15
N ASP A 148 -5.89 14.99 11.45
CA ASP A 148 -5.88 16.25 12.18
C ASP A 148 -4.47 16.83 12.29
N ALA A 149 -3.45 16.00 12.54
CA ALA A 149 -2.06 16.42 12.45
C ALA A 149 -1.72 16.95 11.05
N SER A 150 -2.13 16.24 10.00
CA SER A 150 -1.92 16.67 8.61
C SER A 150 -2.61 18.01 8.29
N ARG A 151 -3.84 18.21 8.77
CA ARG A 151 -4.59 19.47 8.63
C ARG A 151 -3.91 20.61 9.39
N TYR A 152 -3.41 20.33 10.58
CA TYR A 152 -2.69 21.30 11.39
C TYR A 152 -1.43 21.79 10.67
N VAL A 153 -0.60 20.88 10.15
CA VAL A 153 0.57 21.20 9.32
C VAL A 153 0.15 22.00 8.09
N ALA A 154 -0.88 21.57 7.35
CA ALA A 154 -1.35 22.27 6.16
C ALA A 154 -1.81 23.71 6.46
N LYS A 155 -2.44 23.93 7.62
CA LYS A 155 -2.84 25.27 8.08
C LYS A 155 -1.63 26.11 8.47
N ALA A 156 -0.70 25.56 9.24
CA ALA A 156 0.50 26.24 9.67
C ALA A 156 1.39 26.65 8.49
N CYS A 157 1.49 25.78 7.48
CA CYS A 157 2.27 25.98 6.27
C CYS A 157 1.50 26.68 5.15
N GLN A 158 0.27 27.15 5.34
CA GLN A 158 -0.57 27.64 4.23
C GLN A 158 0.10 28.74 3.40
N GLY A 159 0.80 29.68 4.05
CA GLY A 159 1.53 30.75 3.35
C GLY A 159 2.69 30.21 2.52
N ASP A 160 3.48 29.32 3.11
CA ASP A 160 4.61 28.66 2.46
C ASP A 160 4.16 27.77 1.29
N LEU A 161 3.06 27.03 1.45
CA LEU A 161 2.48 26.21 0.39
C LEU A 161 2.08 27.05 -0.82
N LYS A 162 1.48 28.24 -0.60
CA LYS A 162 1.10 29.15 -1.69
C LYS A 162 2.30 29.81 -2.35
N LYS A 163 3.37 30.06 -1.61
CA LYS A 163 4.56 30.76 -2.10
C LYS A 163 5.54 29.82 -2.80
N LEU A 164 5.78 28.66 -2.21
CA LEU A 164 6.86 27.73 -2.54
C LEU A 164 6.35 26.47 -3.27
N CYS A 165 5.11 26.03 -2.97
CA CYS A 165 4.57 24.75 -3.45
C CYS A 165 3.30 24.87 -4.31
N LYS A 166 3.06 26.03 -4.94
CA LYS A 166 1.79 26.35 -5.61
C LYS A 166 1.40 25.39 -6.75
N ASP A 167 2.40 24.83 -7.44
CA ASP A 167 2.21 23.95 -8.61
C ASP A 167 2.27 22.46 -8.22
N VAL A 168 2.39 22.16 -6.92
CA VAL A 168 2.48 20.80 -6.40
C VAL A 168 1.07 20.25 -6.19
N PRO A 169 0.71 19.11 -6.79
CA PRO A 169 -0.58 18.48 -6.54
C PRO A 169 -0.77 18.25 -5.04
N MET A 170 -2.00 18.49 -4.55
CA MET A 170 -2.41 18.29 -3.15
C MET A 170 -2.44 16.80 -2.78
N ASN A 171 -1.27 16.19 -2.78
CA ASN A 171 -0.97 14.85 -2.30
C ASN A 171 -0.01 15.03 -1.13
N GLY A 172 -0.35 14.48 0.04
CA GLY A 172 0.40 14.69 1.28
C GLY A 172 1.90 14.41 1.13
N PHE A 173 2.26 13.38 0.35
CA PHE A 173 3.67 13.06 0.10
C PHE A 173 4.37 14.11 -0.76
N LYS A 174 3.74 14.57 -1.85
CA LYS A 174 4.32 15.57 -2.76
C LYS A 174 4.49 16.93 -2.06
N ILE A 175 3.52 17.31 -1.25
CA ILE A 175 3.57 18.54 -0.47
C ILE A 175 4.70 18.49 0.57
N ALA A 176 4.81 17.38 1.32
CA ALA A 176 5.90 17.20 2.27
C ALA A 176 7.27 17.27 1.60
N GLN A 177 7.42 16.68 0.40
CA GLN A 177 8.66 16.78 -0.37
C GLN A 177 8.96 18.23 -0.78
N CYS A 178 7.97 18.97 -1.27
CA CYS A 178 8.17 20.36 -1.65
C CYS A 178 8.58 21.23 -0.46
N LEU A 179 7.90 21.08 0.68
CA LEU A 179 8.25 21.81 1.90
C LEU A 179 9.70 21.51 2.32
N GLN A 180 10.14 20.26 2.20
CA GLN A 180 11.53 19.89 2.48
C GLN A 180 12.53 20.54 1.52
N GLU A 181 12.24 20.57 0.22
CA GLU A 181 13.10 21.21 -0.77
C GLU A 181 13.29 22.71 -0.51
N HIS A 182 12.31 23.34 0.15
CA HIS A 182 12.32 24.75 0.53
C HIS A 182 12.48 24.98 2.04
N GLU A 183 12.98 24.01 2.80
CA GLU A 183 13.02 24.07 4.27
C GLU A 183 13.67 25.34 4.83
N ALA A 184 14.76 25.80 4.21
CA ALA A 184 15.47 27.01 4.61
C ALA A 184 14.67 28.31 4.40
N GLU A 185 13.61 28.26 3.59
CA GLU A 185 12.75 29.39 3.24
C GLU A 185 11.40 29.36 3.98
N LEU A 186 11.14 28.31 4.76
CA LEU A 186 9.86 28.13 5.45
C LEU A 186 9.69 29.10 6.59
N SER A 187 8.44 29.54 6.76
CA SER A 187 8.08 30.39 7.88
C SER A 187 8.20 29.64 9.22
N LYS A 188 8.50 30.38 10.29
CA LYS A 188 8.53 29.85 11.66
C LYS A 188 7.25 29.07 12.03
N PRO A 189 6.02 29.55 11.71
CA PRO A 189 4.81 28.78 11.93
C PRO A 189 4.80 27.41 11.23
N CYS A 190 5.32 27.31 10.01
CA CYS A 190 5.36 26.04 9.28
C CYS A 190 6.40 25.07 9.86
N LEU A 191 7.56 25.58 10.29
CA LEU A 191 8.58 24.79 11.01
C LEU A 191 8.00 24.20 12.29
N GLU A 192 7.46 25.04 13.17
CA GLU A 192 6.85 24.59 14.44
C GLU A 192 5.64 23.68 14.22
N GLY A 193 4.89 23.92 13.14
CA GLY A 193 3.73 23.12 12.77
C GLY A 193 4.08 21.69 12.38
N ALA A 194 5.22 21.51 11.71
CA ALA A 194 5.68 20.23 11.19
C ALA A 194 6.30 19.31 12.25
N GLU A 195 6.72 19.87 13.38
CA GLU A 195 7.34 19.14 14.50
C GLU A 195 6.33 18.54 15.50
N LYS A 196 5.02 18.75 15.27
CA LYS A 196 3.91 18.34 16.16
C LYS A 196 3.30 16.99 15.81
#